data_AF-A0A3Q7GI72-F1
#
_entry.id   AF-A0A3Q7GI72-F1
#
_cell.length_a   1.000
_cell.length_b   1.000
_cell.length_c   1.000
_cell.angle_alpha   90.00
_cell.angle_beta   90.00
_cell.angle_gamma   90.00
#
_symmetry.space_group_name_H-M   'P 1'
#
loop_
_entity.id
_entity.type
_entity.pdbx_description
1 polymer ?
#
loop_
_entity_poly.entity_id
_entity_poly.type
_entity_poly.pdbx_seq_one_letter_code
_entity_poly.pdbx_strand_id
1 'polypeptide(L)'
;MSREMEYDGIVLESWSRWMAYGILHNSDMRNLALQFIKQLGEAMHSVNLERNGKTNLQLVYVIGPPRTDKLQEHDFGPEDLQALYDAVDGFSLMTYDHSSPYNPGPNAPLKWIRSTLHLLVGAGSKSRRLGEKIFVGINFYGNDFVMSGGLGGGPIIAHEYLSLLEQHKPVFQWEENSAEHFFLYSDNQNVQHAVFYPTLMSLAMRLEEARTWGAGISIWEIGQGLEYFFDIF
;
A
#
# COMPACT_ATOMS: atom_id res chain seq x y z
N MET A 1 21.73 -17.11 -0.41
CA MET A 1 20.52 -16.84 -1.21
C MET A 1 20.55 -15.49 -1.94
N SER A 2 20.34 -14.33 -1.31
CA SER A 2 20.23 -13.04 -2.06
C SER A 2 21.46 -12.67 -2.88
N ARG A 3 22.67 -12.85 -2.34
CA ARG A 3 23.94 -12.62 -3.06
C ARG A 3 24.16 -13.61 -4.21
N GLU A 4 23.72 -14.85 -4.06
CA GLU A 4 23.87 -15.91 -5.08
C GLU A 4 22.89 -15.72 -6.24
N MET A 5 21.76 -15.07 -5.97
CA MET A 5 20.73 -14.74 -6.96
C MET A 5 20.90 -13.32 -7.54
N GLU A 6 22.00 -12.64 -7.22
CA GLU A 6 22.31 -11.26 -7.68
C GLU A 6 21.21 -10.22 -7.35
N TYR A 7 20.48 -10.40 -6.25
CA TYR A 7 19.49 -9.41 -5.80
C TYR A 7 20.15 -8.21 -5.14
N ASP A 8 19.57 -7.02 -5.35
CA ASP A 8 19.99 -5.78 -4.69
C ASP A 8 19.49 -5.66 -3.24
N GLY A 9 18.59 -6.55 -2.79
CA GLY A 9 17.96 -6.43 -1.49
C GLY A 9 16.81 -7.41 -1.24
N ILE A 10 16.02 -7.11 -0.20
CA ILE A 10 14.85 -7.85 0.23
C ILE A 10 13.73 -6.86 0.56
N VAL A 11 12.50 -7.19 0.13
CA VAL A 11 11.27 -6.59 0.64
C VAL A 11 10.65 -7.58 1.63
N LEU A 12 10.66 -7.27 2.92
CA LEU A 12 10.20 -8.18 3.97
C LEU A 12 8.79 -7.83 4.42
N GLU A 13 7.84 -8.74 4.19
CA GLU A 13 6.49 -8.67 4.74
C GLU A 13 6.32 -9.66 5.90
N SER A 14 6.47 -9.16 7.13
CA SER A 14 6.27 -9.97 8.33
C SER A 14 5.30 -9.37 9.35
N TRP A 15 5.10 -8.04 9.36
CA TRP A 15 4.31 -7.35 10.37
C TRP A 15 2.87 -7.86 10.44
N SER A 16 2.20 -7.91 9.29
CA SER A 16 0.81 -8.39 9.15
C SER A 16 0.65 -9.82 9.68
N ARG A 17 1.62 -10.69 9.40
CA ARG A 17 1.66 -12.08 9.87
C ARG A 17 1.88 -12.17 11.37
N TRP A 18 2.85 -11.43 11.91
CA TRP A 18 3.12 -11.41 13.35
C TRP A 18 1.93 -10.89 14.14
N MET A 19 1.26 -9.86 13.65
CA MET A 19 0.01 -9.37 14.22
C MET A 19 -1.06 -10.47 14.20
N ALA A 20 -1.27 -11.14 13.06
CA ALA A 20 -2.28 -12.19 12.93
C ALA A 20 -2.03 -13.39 13.86
N TYR A 21 -0.77 -13.71 14.15
CA TYR A 21 -0.38 -14.76 15.11
C TYR A 21 -0.32 -14.27 16.57
N GLY A 22 -0.66 -13.01 16.84
CA GLY A 22 -0.65 -12.43 18.19
C GLY A 22 0.74 -12.17 18.77
N ILE A 23 1.81 -12.26 17.96
CA ILE A 23 3.19 -12.03 18.38
C ILE A 23 3.36 -10.59 18.88
N LEU A 24 2.71 -9.63 18.21
CA LEU A 24 2.83 -8.20 18.55
C LEU A 24 2.01 -7.76 19.77
N HIS A 25 1.15 -8.64 20.31
CA HIS A 25 0.36 -8.37 21.51
C HIS A 25 1.19 -8.54 22.79
N ASN A 26 2.28 -9.31 22.72
CA ASN A 26 3.21 -9.48 23.82
C ASN A 26 4.40 -8.52 23.60
N SER A 27 4.65 -7.64 24.57
CA SER A 27 5.68 -6.60 24.46
C SER A 27 7.10 -7.16 24.29
N ASP A 28 7.43 -8.28 24.94
CA ASP A 28 8.75 -8.92 24.79
C ASP A 28 8.92 -9.49 23.38
N MET A 29 7.89 -10.14 22.86
CA MET A 29 7.89 -10.68 21.50
C MET A 29 7.89 -9.58 20.43
N ARG A 30 7.18 -8.47 20.64
CA ARG A 30 7.27 -7.27 19.77
C ARG A 30 8.69 -6.71 19.76
N ASN A 31 9.32 -6.60 20.93
CA ASN A 31 10.71 -6.13 21.04
C ASN A 31 11.68 -7.07 20.32
N LEU A 32 11.51 -8.39 20.47
CA LEU A 32 12.32 -9.38 19.74
C LEU A 32 12.10 -9.28 18.21
N ALA A 33 10.86 -9.05 17.77
CA ALA A 33 10.54 -8.86 16.36
C ALA A 33 11.22 -7.60 15.77
N LEU A 34 11.19 -6.48 16.50
CA LEU A 34 11.90 -5.26 16.11
C LEU A 34 13.42 -5.46 16.12
N GLN A 35 13.96 -6.17 17.12
CA GLN A 35 15.40 -6.50 17.17
C GLN A 35 15.83 -7.39 16.01
N PHE A 36 14.99 -8.37 15.63
CA PHE A 36 15.25 -9.20 14.46
C PHE A 36 15.37 -8.36 13.19
N ILE A 37 14.47 -7.40 12.96
CA ILE A 37 14.56 -6.51 11.79
C ILE A 37 15.84 -5.68 11.83
N LYS A 38 16.22 -5.17 13.01
CA LYS A 38 17.48 -4.41 13.18
C LYS A 38 18.70 -5.24 12.83
N GLN A 39 18.81 -6.45 13.38
CA GLN A 39 19.92 -7.36 13.10
C GLN A 39 19.95 -7.80 11.63
N LEU A 40 18.78 -8.00 11.01
CA LEU A 40 18.70 -8.30 9.58
C LEU A 40 19.20 -7.12 8.74
N GLY A 41 18.77 -5.89 9.06
CA GLY A 41 19.25 -4.66 8.42
C GLY A 41 20.76 -4.51 8.52
N GLU A 42 21.31 -4.63 9.72
CA GLU A 42 22.77 -4.61 9.96
C GLU A 42 23.50 -5.67 9.15
N ALA A 43 22.98 -6.91 9.13
CA ALA A 43 23.57 -7.99 8.36
C ALA A 43 23.55 -7.70 6.85
N MET A 44 22.44 -7.16 6.32
CA MET A 44 22.31 -6.80 4.90
C MET A 44 23.23 -5.64 4.52
N HIS A 45 23.27 -4.60 5.35
CA HIS A 45 24.15 -3.44 5.14
C HIS A 45 25.64 -3.78 5.29
N SER A 46 25.99 -4.87 5.96
CA SER A 46 27.39 -5.35 6.05
C SER A 46 27.91 -6.02 4.76
N VAL A 47 27.00 -6.40 3.85
CA VAL A 47 27.36 -7.08 2.60
C VAL A 47 27.68 -6.07 1.53
N ASN A 48 28.96 -5.94 1.17
CA ASN A 48 29.38 -5.08 0.07
C ASN A 48 29.04 -5.68 -1.31
N LEU A 49 28.35 -4.91 -2.14
CA LEU A 49 28.11 -5.20 -3.56
C LEU A 49 29.13 -4.44 -4.41
N GLU A 50 29.97 -5.15 -5.16
CA GLU A 50 30.95 -4.53 -6.08
C GLU A 50 30.33 -4.08 -7.41
N ARG A 51 29.01 -4.18 -7.57
CA ARG A 51 28.28 -3.89 -8.81
C ARG A 51 27.26 -2.77 -8.61
N ASN A 52 27.06 -1.94 -9.63
CA ASN A 52 26.02 -0.90 -9.73
C ASN A 52 26.13 0.33 -8.81
N GLY A 53 27.31 0.66 -8.26
CA GLY A 53 27.52 1.90 -7.50
C GLY A 53 26.76 1.99 -6.17
N LYS A 54 25.96 0.97 -5.82
CA LYS A 54 25.41 0.74 -4.49
C LYS A 54 26.42 -0.04 -3.68
N THR A 55 26.66 0.40 -2.45
CA THR A 55 27.66 -0.26 -1.62
C THR A 55 27.10 -1.51 -0.95
N ASN A 56 25.81 -1.55 -0.56
CA ASN A 56 25.27 -2.61 0.29
C ASN A 56 23.90 -3.15 -0.15
N LEU A 57 23.50 -4.33 0.33
CA LEU A 57 22.14 -4.87 0.12
C LEU A 57 21.09 -4.02 0.84
N GLN A 58 19.94 -3.79 0.20
CA GLN A 58 18.86 -2.97 0.74
C GLN A 58 17.76 -3.78 1.43
N LEU A 59 17.20 -3.26 2.52
CA LEU A 59 16.07 -3.85 3.23
C LEU A 59 14.87 -2.90 3.19
N VAL A 60 13.79 -3.27 2.50
CA VAL A 60 12.51 -2.57 2.56
C VAL A 60 11.56 -3.37 3.45
N TYR A 61 10.87 -2.69 4.37
CA TYR A 61 9.94 -3.35 5.29
C TYR A 61 8.48 -3.03 4.93
N VAL A 62 7.64 -4.04 4.80
CA VAL A 62 6.22 -3.84 4.48
C VAL A 62 5.45 -3.56 5.76
N ILE A 63 4.70 -2.46 5.77
CA ILE A 63 3.88 -2.03 6.90
C ILE A 63 2.43 -1.82 6.46
N GLY A 64 1.51 -2.14 7.37
CA GLY A 64 0.09 -1.91 7.17
C GLY A 64 -0.34 -0.53 7.71
N PRO A 65 -1.42 0.06 7.16
CA PRO A 65 -2.05 1.24 7.74
C PRO A 65 -2.71 0.87 9.09
N PRO A 66 -2.89 1.85 10.00
CA PRO A 66 -3.72 1.65 11.20
C PRO A 66 -5.14 1.21 10.83
N ARG A 67 -5.75 0.38 11.68
CA ARG A 67 -7.09 -0.18 11.41
C ARG A 67 -8.22 0.83 11.55
N THR A 68 -8.00 1.89 12.31
CA THR A 68 -8.98 2.95 12.56
C THR A 68 -8.35 4.32 12.30
N ASP A 69 -9.13 5.38 12.50
CA ASP A 69 -8.69 6.77 12.43
C ASP A 69 -7.72 7.15 13.58
N LYS A 70 -7.41 6.21 14.48
CA LYS A 70 -6.50 6.39 15.61
C LYS A 70 -5.61 5.16 15.76
N LEU A 71 -4.35 5.39 16.13
CA LEU A 71 -3.44 4.29 16.46
C LEU A 71 -4.00 3.45 17.61
N GLN A 72 -4.11 2.14 17.37
CA GLN A 72 -4.38 1.16 18.41
C GLN A 72 -3.07 0.63 18.99
N GLU A 73 -3.13 0.02 20.18
CA GLU A 73 -1.97 -0.48 20.93
C GLU A 73 -1.05 -1.40 20.11
N HIS A 74 -1.61 -2.18 19.19
CA HIS A 74 -0.88 -3.18 18.40
C HIS A 74 -0.66 -2.77 16.94
N ASP A 75 -1.06 -1.56 16.55
CA ASP A 75 -0.75 -1.04 15.22
C ASP A 75 0.75 -0.74 15.10
N PHE A 76 1.25 -0.72 13.86
CA PHE A 76 2.56 -0.13 13.58
C PHE A 76 2.44 1.39 13.78
N GLY A 77 3.25 1.96 14.66
CA GLY A 77 3.16 3.37 15.03
C GLY A 77 4.44 4.17 14.77
N PRO A 78 4.42 5.48 15.06
CA PRO A 78 5.59 6.35 14.97
C PRO A 78 6.80 5.85 15.77
N GLU A 79 6.57 5.18 16.90
CA GLU A 79 7.63 4.64 17.74
C GLU A 79 8.35 3.46 17.04
N ASP A 80 7.62 2.56 16.40
CA ASP A 80 8.23 1.47 15.62
C ASP A 80 8.92 2.01 14.37
N LEU A 81 8.29 2.97 13.68
CA LEU A 81 8.87 3.66 12.53
C LEU A 81 10.23 4.27 12.91
N GLN A 82 10.27 5.00 14.02
CA GLN A 82 11.48 5.63 14.53
C GLN A 82 12.51 4.58 14.99
N ALA A 83 12.06 3.49 15.61
CA ALA A 83 12.94 2.42 16.08
C ALA A 83 13.62 1.67 14.93
N LEU A 84 12.94 1.48 13.80
CA LEU A 84 13.46 0.79 12.62
C LEU A 84 14.12 1.72 11.60
N TYR A 85 14.02 3.04 11.79
CA TYR A 85 14.43 4.03 10.80
C TYR A 85 15.85 3.82 10.25
N ASP A 86 16.84 3.58 11.10
CA ASP A 86 18.23 3.39 10.66
C ASP A 86 18.53 1.97 10.16
N ALA A 87 17.64 1.00 10.42
CA ALA A 87 17.83 -0.41 10.06
C ALA A 87 17.28 -0.77 8.66
N VAL A 88 16.35 0.01 8.12
CA VAL A 88 15.71 -0.26 6.83
C VAL A 88 15.95 0.88 5.85
N ASP A 89 15.94 0.58 4.56
CA ASP A 89 16.10 1.54 3.46
C ASP A 89 14.78 2.19 3.05
N GLY A 90 13.66 1.57 3.39
CA GLY A 90 12.33 2.13 3.17
C GLY A 90 11.22 1.28 3.78
N PHE A 91 10.03 1.85 3.80
CA PHE A 91 8.81 1.24 4.30
C PHE A 91 7.78 1.20 3.18
N SER A 92 7.42 0.01 2.70
CA SER A 92 6.31 -0.15 1.76
C SER A 92 5.00 -0.12 2.53
N LEU A 93 4.29 0.99 2.46
CA LEU A 93 3.06 1.23 3.19
C LEU A 93 1.85 0.77 2.36
N MET A 94 1.13 -0.25 2.82
CA MET A 94 -0.01 -0.84 2.10
C MET A 94 -1.27 0.02 2.19
N THR A 95 -1.25 1.21 1.60
CA THR A 95 -2.38 2.16 1.55
C THR A 95 -3.40 1.83 0.45
N TYR A 96 -3.81 0.57 0.38
CA TYR A 96 -4.86 0.04 -0.50
C TYR A 96 -5.62 -1.08 0.24
N ASP A 97 -6.60 -1.72 -0.41
CA ASP A 97 -7.54 -2.68 0.22
C ASP A 97 -8.33 -2.11 1.40
N HIS A 98 -8.72 -0.83 1.29
CA HIS A 98 -9.57 -0.19 2.31
C HIS A 98 -10.97 -0.82 2.38
N SER A 99 -11.54 -1.17 1.23
CA SER A 99 -12.85 -1.80 1.12
C SER A 99 -12.74 -3.31 0.90
N SER A 100 -13.82 -4.03 1.20
CA SER A 100 -13.91 -5.49 1.05
C SER A 100 -15.28 -5.88 0.51
N PRO A 101 -15.51 -7.14 0.07
CA PRO A 101 -16.83 -7.59 -0.35
C PRO A 101 -17.93 -7.38 0.72
N TYR A 102 -17.58 -7.38 2.01
CA TYR A 102 -18.53 -7.11 3.10
C TYR A 102 -18.89 -5.63 3.26
N ASN A 103 -18.02 -4.72 2.79
CA ASN A 103 -18.22 -3.28 2.83
C ASN A 103 -17.70 -2.66 1.51
N PRO A 104 -18.46 -2.83 0.40
CA PRO A 104 -18.09 -2.33 -0.91
C PRO A 104 -17.78 -0.83 -0.91
N GLY A 105 -16.74 -0.44 -1.64
CA GLY A 105 -16.33 0.95 -1.68
C GLY A 105 -14.98 1.17 -2.37
N PRO A 106 -14.42 2.39 -2.25
CA PRO A 106 -13.14 2.78 -2.85
C PRO A 106 -11.97 1.90 -2.40
N ASN A 107 -10.98 1.74 -3.30
CA ASN A 107 -9.82 0.90 -3.05
C ASN A 107 -8.89 1.51 -1.98
N ALA A 108 -8.67 2.82 -2.06
CA ALA A 108 -7.63 3.52 -1.33
C ALA A 108 -8.00 5.00 -1.09
N PRO A 109 -9.03 5.32 -0.27
CA PRO A 109 -9.51 6.69 -0.10
C PRO A 109 -8.40 7.71 0.23
N LEU A 110 -8.29 8.79 -0.55
CA LEU A 110 -7.22 9.78 -0.34
C LEU A 110 -7.23 10.40 1.06
N LYS A 111 -8.41 10.65 1.64
CA LYS A 111 -8.53 11.10 3.04
C LYS A 111 -7.96 10.10 4.04
N TRP A 112 -8.10 8.80 3.79
CA TRP A 112 -7.52 7.76 4.63
C TRP A 112 -6.01 7.71 4.49
N ILE A 113 -5.48 7.75 3.25
CA ILE A 113 -4.03 7.82 2.99
C ILE A 113 -3.40 8.99 3.75
N ARG A 114 -4.00 10.19 3.65
CA ARG A 114 -3.59 11.39 4.40
C ARG A 114 -3.53 11.16 5.90
N SER A 115 -4.61 10.62 6.46
CA SER A 115 -4.70 10.34 7.90
C SER A 115 -3.65 9.32 8.34
N THR A 116 -3.41 8.27 7.56
CA THR A 116 -2.35 7.27 7.82
C THR A 116 -0.97 7.92 7.86
N LEU A 117 -0.63 8.76 6.87
CA LEU A 117 0.65 9.46 6.84
C LEU A 117 0.80 10.42 8.03
N HIS A 118 -0.25 11.16 8.37
CA HIS A 118 -0.26 12.01 9.56
C HIS A 118 -0.05 11.24 10.86
N LEU A 119 -0.71 10.08 11.02
CA LEU A 119 -0.57 9.24 12.21
C LEU A 119 0.83 8.63 12.35
N LEU A 120 1.44 8.21 11.25
CA LEU A 120 2.74 7.53 11.26
C LEU A 120 3.93 8.50 11.31
N VAL A 121 3.86 9.59 10.54
CA VAL A 121 4.99 10.49 10.25
C VAL A 121 4.91 11.79 11.07
N GLY A 122 3.71 12.18 11.51
CA GLY A 122 3.47 13.40 12.28
C GLY A 122 3.57 14.69 11.44
N ALA A 123 3.74 15.83 12.11
CA ALA A 123 3.95 17.14 11.48
C ALA A 123 5.26 17.80 11.94
N GLY A 124 5.94 18.49 11.03
CA GLY A 124 7.15 19.28 11.32
C GLY A 124 8.42 18.82 10.57
N SER A 125 9.58 19.36 10.94
CA SER A 125 10.84 19.11 10.20
C SER A 125 11.35 17.67 10.31
N LYS A 126 11.15 17.00 11.46
CA LYS A 126 11.46 15.57 11.63
C LYS A 126 10.58 14.67 10.74
N SER A 127 9.35 15.11 10.44
CA SER A 127 8.40 14.38 9.60
C SER A 127 8.87 14.25 8.16
N ARG A 128 9.60 15.24 7.62
CA ARG A 128 10.12 15.15 6.25
C ARG A 128 11.12 14.01 6.06
N ARG A 129 12.08 13.88 6.99
CA ARG A 129 13.10 12.81 6.96
C ARG A 129 12.49 11.41 7.12
N LEU A 130 11.43 11.28 7.93
CA LEU A 130 10.67 10.04 8.06
C LEU A 130 9.88 9.74 6.79
N GLY A 131 9.22 10.76 6.21
CA GLY A 131 8.47 10.68 4.96
C GLY A 131 9.29 10.17 3.78
N GLU A 132 10.55 10.59 3.67
CA GLU A 132 11.49 10.13 2.62
C GLU A 132 11.73 8.61 2.61
N LYS A 133 11.54 7.92 3.74
CA LYS A 133 11.61 6.46 3.81
C LYS A 133 10.25 5.77 3.63
N ILE A 134 9.15 6.51 3.50
CA ILE A 134 7.84 5.92 3.23
C ILE A 134 7.66 5.77 1.71
N PHE A 135 7.15 4.62 1.30
CA PHE A 135 6.64 4.36 -0.04
C PHE A 135 5.12 4.20 0.05
N VAL A 136 4.39 5.20 -0.44
CA VAL A 136 2.92 5.17 -0.46
C VAL A 136 2.46 4.10 -1.45
N GLY A 137 1.68 3.14 -0.97
CA GLY A 137 1.15 2.05 -1.76
C GLY A 137 0.08 2.52 -2.75
N ILE A 138 0.22 2.10 -4.01
CA ILE A 138 -0.67 2.38 -5.12
C ILE A 138 -1.15 1.06 -5.71
N ASN A 139 -2.46 0.82 -5.69
CA ASN A 139 -3.07 -0.33 -6.37
C ASN A 139 -3.21 -0.07 -7.88
N PHE A 140 -2.82 -1.03 -8.69
CA PHE A 140 -3.02 -1.06 -10.15
C PHE A 140 -4.20 -1.95 -10.57
N TYR A 141 -4.71 -2.78 -9.66
CA TYR A 141 -6.00 -3.45 -9.78
C TYR A 141 -7.13 -2.55 -9.28
N GLY A 142 -8.36 -2.91 -9.64
CA GLY A 142 -9.57 -2.38 -9.03
C GLY A 142 -10.39 -3.49 -8.38
N ASN A 143 -11.60 -3.18 -7.94
CA ASN A 143 -12.55 -4.15 -7.44
C ASN A 143 -13.90 -3.99 -8.14
N ASP A 144 -14.54 -5.12 -8.44
CA ASP A 144 -15.94 -5.22 -8.82
C ASP A 144 -16.72 -5.86 -7.67
N PHE A 145 -17.56 -5.10 -6.99
CA PHE A 145 -18.31 -5.55 -5.82
C PHE A 145 -19.79 -5.75 -6.11
N VAL A 146 -20.36 -6.81 -5.55
CA VAL A 146 -21.81 -7.03 -5.56
C VAL A 146 -22.48 -6.21 -4.45
N MET A 147 -23.44 -5.36 -4.80
CA MET A 147 -24.07 -4.42 -3.86
C MET A 147 -25.20 -5.01 -3.01
N SER A 148 -25.62 -6.26 -3.26
CA SER A 148 -26.76 -6.90 -2.57
C SER A 148 -26.46 -7.44 -1.15
N GLY A 149 -25.33 -7.03 -0.55
CA GLY A 149 -25.04 -7.28 0.87
C GLY A 149 -24.54 -8.70 1.19
N GLY A 150 -23.58 -9.21 0.43
CA GLY A 150 -22.99 -10.55 0.62
C GLY A 150 -21.51 -10.64 0.21
N LEU A 151 -20.97 -11.87 0.16
CA LEU A 151 -19.56 -12.20 -0.17
C LEU A 151 -19.18 -12.00 -1.65
N GLY A 152 -19.95 -11.24 -2.42
CA GLY A 152 -19.84 -11.19 -3.87
C GLY A 152 -18.85 -10.14 -4.36
N GLY A 153 -18.14 -10.46 -5.43
CA GLY A 153 -17.17 -9.57 -6.06
C GLY A 153 -15.73 -9.77 -5.58
N GLY A 154 -14.81 -8.99 -6.13
CA GLY A 154 -13.39 -9.14 -5.86
C GLY A 154 -12.51 -8.30 -6.79
N PRO A 155 -11.19 -8.54 -6.74
CA PRO A 155 -10.24 -7.78 -7.53
C PRO A 155 -10.44 -8.05 -9.01
N ILE A 156 -10.32 -6.99 -9.80
CA ILE A 156 -10.30 -7.04 -11.26
C ILE A 156 -9.04 -6.35 -11.79
N ILE A 157 -8.51 -6.84 -12.90
CA ILE A 157 -7.34 -6.29 -13.58
C ILE A 157 -7.71 -5.67 -14.92
N ALA A 158 -6.74 -5.05 -15.60
CA ALA A 158 -6.96 -4.21 -16.77
C ALA A 158 -7.91 -4.81 -17.83
N HIS A 159 -7.73 -6.07 -18.22
CA HIS A 159 -8.54 -6.69 -19.27
C HIS A 159 -9.99 -6.96 -18.84
N GLU A 160 -10.21 -7.27 -17.56
CA GLU A 160 -11.55 -7.45 -16.98
C GLU A 160 -12.27 -6.10 -16.89
N TYR A 161 -11.56 -5.07 -16.41
CA TYR A 161 -12.07 -3.70 -16.38
C TYR A 161 -12.49 -3.21 -17.78
N LEU A 162 -11.64 -3.39 -18.79
CA LEU A 162 -11.94 -3.01 -20.17
C LEU A 162 -13.16 -3.78 -20.73
N SER A 163 -13.29 -5.06 -20.41
CA SER A 163 -14.44 -5.89 -20.81
C SER A 163 -15.75 -5.36 -20.21
N LEU A 164 -15.73 -4.95 -18.93
CA LEU A 164 -16.89 -4.35 -18.27
C LEU A 164 -17.29 -3.02 -18.92
N LEU A 165 -16.32 -2.19 -19.31
CA LEU A 165 -16.58 -0.93 -20.02
C LEU A 165 -17.20 -1.17 -21.39
N GLU A 166 -16.70 -2.13 -22.16
CA GLU A 166 -17.23 -2.47 -23.48
C GLU A 166 -18.67 -3.01 -23.39
N GLN A 167 -18.91 -3.90 -22.43
CA GLN A 167 -20.20 -4.55 -22.23
C GLN A 167 -21.28 -3.58 -21.72
N HIS A 168 -20.96 -2.79 -20.71
CA HIS A 168 -21.97 -2.00 -19.98
C HIS A 168 -22.02 -0.52 -20.37
N LYS A 169 -20.97 0.01 -21.01
CA LYS A 169 -20.83 1.43 -21.38
C LYS A 169 -21.29 2.37 -20.26
N PRO A 170 -20.76 2.19 -19.04
CA PRO A 170 -21.31 2.83 -17.85
C PRO A 170 -20.98 4.33 -17.83
N VAL A 171 -21.73 5.07 -17.00
CA VAL A 171 -21.40 6.47 -16.68
C VAL A 171 -20.49 6.48 -15.46
N PHE A 172 -19.29 7.04 -15.62
CA PHE A 172 -18.35 7.22 -14.52
C PHE A 172 -18.84 8.29 -13.55
N GLN A 173 -18.67 8.00 -12.27
CA GLN A 173 -18.95 8.92 -11.17
C GLN A 173 -17.66 9.19 -10.43
N TRP A 174 -17.45 10.46 -10.08
CA TRP A 174 -16.32 10.91 -9.28
C TRP A 174 -16.76 11.05 -7.82
N GLU A 175 -16.06 10.39 -6.89
CA GLU A 175 -16.31 10.52 -5.46
C GLU A 175 -15.20 11.36 -4.79
N GLU A 176 -15.56 12.57 -4.35
CA GLU A 176 -14.62 13.59 -3.89
C GLU A 176 -13.85 13.20 -2.61
N ASN A 177 -14.43 12.39 -1.71
CA ASN A 177 -13.78 12.08 -0.43
C ASN A 177 -12.67 11.05 -0.58
N SER A 178 -12.91 10.03 -1.40
CA SER A 178 -11.98 8.97 -1.73
C SER A 178 -11.03 9.35 -2.85
N ALA A 179 -11.41 10.35 -3.65
CA ALA A 179 -10.69 10.73 -4.86
C ALA A 179 -10.53 9.51 -5.79
N GLU A 180 -11.64 8.81 -6.04
CA GLU A 180 -11.72 7.68 -6.96
C GLU A 180 -12.92 7.83 -7.90
N HIS A 181 -12.72 7.32 -9.11
CA HIS A 181 -13.83 7.04 -10.01
C HIS A 181 -14.44 5.70 -9.64
N PHE A 182 -15.76 5.63 -9.79
CA PHE A 182 -16.48 4.37 -9.77
C PHE A 182 -17.57 4.38 -10.84
N PHE A 183 -18.10 3.21 -11.14
CA PHE A 183 -19.34 3.12 -11.89
C PHE A 183 -20.22 2.00 -11.35
N LEU A 184 -21.51 2.10 -11.65
CA LEU A 184 -22.49 1.08 -11.32
C LEU A 184 -22.98 0.40 -12.60
N TYR A 185 -23.25 -0.90 -12.51
CA TYR A 185 -23.92 -1.63 -13.58
C TYR A 185 -24.81 -2.72 -13.00
N SER A 186 -25.70 -3.25 -13.84
CA SER A 186 -26.49 -4.44 -13.51
C SER A 186 -26.08 -5.59 -14.41
N ASP A 187 -25.85 -6.75 -13.82
CA ASP A 187 -25.54 -7.95 -14.58
C ASP A 187 -26.80 -8.55 -15.25
N ASN A 188 -26.63 -9.66 -15.97
CA ASN A 188 -27.73 -10.34 -16.67
C ASN A 188 -28.81 -10.91 -15.71
N GLN A 189 -28.52 -10.97 -14.41
CA GLN A 189 -29.43 -11.43 -13.34
C GLN A 189 -30.08 -10.25 -12.60
N ASN A 190 -29.89 -9.02 -13.07
CA ASN A 190 -30.29 -7.76 -12.42
C ASN A 190 -29.64 -7.53 -11.05
N VAL A 191 -28.49 -8.15 -10.79
CA VAL A 191 -27.68 -7.87 -9.60
C VAL A 191 -26.91 -6.58 -9.83
N GLN A 192 -26.95 -5.67 -8.85
CA GLN A 192 -26.23 -4.41 -8.89
C GLN A 192 -24.77 -4.60 -8.50
N HIS A 193 -23.87 -4.04 -9.30
CA HIS A 193 -22.43 -4.05 -9.08
C HIS A 193 -21.89 -2.63 -8.96
N ALA A 194 -20.82 -2.47 -8.19
CA ALA A 194 -20.05 -1.24 -8.09
C ALA A 194 -18.57 -1.53 -8.36
N VAL A 195 -18.04 -0.86 -9.39
CA VAL A 195 -16.67 -1.05 -9.84
C VAL A 195 -15.82 0.16 -9.49
N PHE A 196 -14.72 -0.06 -8.79
CA PHE A 196 -13.71 0.94 -8.45
C PHE A 196 -12.39 0.53 -9.08
N TYR A 197 -11.91 1.25 -10.09
CA TYR A 197 -10.64 0.98 -10.76
C TYR A 197 -9.83 2.27 -10.89
N PRO A 198 -8.49 2.23 -10.74
CA PRO A 198 -7.66 3.43 -10.84
C PRO A 198 -7.85 4.18 -12.17
N THR A 199 -7.72 5.50 -12.12
CA THR A 199 -7.73 6.39 -13.28
C THR A 199 -6.53 7.31 -13.19
N LEU A 200 -6.12 7.96 -14.28
CA LEU A 200 -5.03 8.94 -14.23
C LEU A 200 -5.26 10.02 -13.18
N MET A 201 -6.50 10.48 -13.02
CA MET A 201 -6.86 11.48 -12.01
C MET A 201 -6.68 10.96 -10.59
N SER A 202 -7.16 9.74 -10.29
CA SER A 202 -7.01 9.15 -8.95
C SER A 202 -5.54 8.84 -8.63
N LEU A 203 -4.76 8.38 -9.61
CA LEU A 203 -3.33 8.13 -9.49
C LEU A 203 -2.55 9.43 -9.28
N ALA A 204 -2.77 10.44 -10.12
CA ALA A 204 -2.09 11.73 -10.02
C ALA A 204 -2.27 12.40 -8.65
N MET A 205 -3.45 12.28 -8.03
CA MET A 205 -3.66 12.84 -6.69
C MET A 205 -2.96 12.06 -5.58
N ARG A 206 -2.76 10.76 -5.73
CA ARG A 206 -1.96 9.96 -4.77
C ARG A 206 -0.48 10.23 -4.94
N LEU A 207 -0.02 10.41 -6.18
CA LEU A 207 1.33 10.85 -6.49
C LEU A 207 1.61 12.23 -5.90
N GLU A 208 0.65 13.15 -6.04
CA GLU A 208 0.74 14.48 -5.45
C GLU A 208 0.83 14.39 -3.92
N GLU A 209 -0.01 13.56 -3.31
CA GLU A 209 0.03 13.33 -1.86
C GLU A 209 1.40 12.79 -1.43
N ALA A 210 1.90 11.72 -2.06
CA ALA A 210 3.24 11.19 -1.74
C ALA A 210 4.32 12.28 -1.85
N ARG A 211 4.25 13.11 -2.90
CA ARG A 211 5.16 14.24 -3.12
C ARG A 211 5.09 15.29 -2.02
N THR A 212 3.92 15.61 -1.47
CA THR A 212 3.80 16.60 -0.36
C THR A 212 4.51 16.13 0.91
N TRP A 213 4.59 14.81 1.11
CA TRP A 213 5.29 14.16 2.21
C TRP A 213 6.77 13.89 1.92
N GLY A 214 7.24 14.12 0.69
CA GLY A 214 8.57 13.70 0.24
C GLY A 214 8.72 12.18 0.15
N ALA A 215 7.60 11.44 0.16
CA ALA A 215 7.57 9.99 0.10
C ALA A 215 7.80 9.50 -1.33
N GLY A 216 8.32 8.27 -1.43
CA GLY A 216 8.26 7.49 -2.65
C GLY A 216 6.92 6.78 -2.79
N ILE A 217 6.86 5.82 -3.72
CA ILE A 217 5.68 5.01 -3.99
C ILE A 217 6.04 3.53 -4.11
N SER A 218 5.08 2.65 -3.83
CA SER A 218 5.16 1.22 -4.15
C SER A 218 3.89 0.80 -4.90
N ILE A 219 4.06 0.09 -6.02
CA ILE A 219 2.94 -0.28 -6.89
C ILE A 219 2.61 -1.77 -6.72
N TRP A 220 1.34 -2.08 -6.50
CA TRP A 220 0.81 -3.44 -6.45
C TRP A 220 -0.25 -3.67 -7.55
N GLU A 221 0.02 -4.43 -8.60
CA GLU A 221 1.35 -4.80 -9.11
C GLU A 221 1.50 -4.44 -10.59
N ILE A 222 2.74 -4.48 -11.08
CA ILE A 222 3.02 -4.32 -12.51
C ILE A 222 2.34 -5.46 -13.30
N GLY A 223 1.49 -5.09 -14.26
CA GLY A 223 0.72 -6.02 -15.10
C GLY A 223 -0.78 -6.05 -14.80
N GLN A 224 -1.22 -5.41 -13.72
CA GLN A 224 -2.65 -5.31 -13.37
C GLN A 224 -3.31 -4.01 -13.88
N GLY A 225 -2.48 -2.98 -14.06
CA GLY A 225 -2.87 -1.63 -14.50
C GLY A 225 -2.93 -1.49 -16.02
N LEU A 226 -3.43 -0.34 -16.47
CA LEU A 226 -3.43 0.02 -17.89
C LEU A 226 -2.06 0.58 -18.28
N GLU A 227 -1.59 0.31 -19.51
CA GLU A 227 -0.24 0.70 -19.96
C GLU A 227 0.02 2.21 -19.82
N TYR A 228 -0.97 3.04 -20.13
CA TYR A 228 -0.86 4.50 -20.04
C TYR A 228 -0.81 5.03 -18.59
N PHE A 229 -0.93 4.18 -17.56
CA PHE A 229 -0.67 4.59 -16.19
C PHE A 229 0.80 4.98 -15.98
N PHE A 230 1.72 4.38 -16.72
CA PHE A 230 3.15 4.69 -16.57
C PHE A 230 3.51 6.10 -17.07
N ASP A 231 2.67 6.76 -17.86
CA ASP A 231 2.94 8.08 -18.43
C ASP A 231 2.97 9.23 -17.39
N ILE A 232 2.53 8.97 -16.15
CA ILE A 232 2.45 9.98 -15.07
C ILE A 232 3.44 9.75 -13.92
N PHE A 233 4.29 8.72 -14.00
CA PHE A 233 5.35 8.42 -13.03
C PHE A 233 6.71 8.94 -13.53
#